data_AF-A0A6N4UZY8-F1
#
_entry.id   AF-A0A6N4UZY8-F1
#
_cell.length_a   1.000
_cell.length_b   1.000
_cell.length_c   1.000
_cell.angle_alpha   90.00
_cell.angle_beta   90.00
_cell.angle_gamma   90.00
#
_symmetry.space_group_name_H-M   'P 1'
#
loop_
_entity.id
_entity.type
_entity.pdbx_description
1 polymer ?
#
loop_
_entity_poly.entity_id
_entity_poly.type
_entity_poly.pdbx_seq_one_letter_code
_entity_poly.pdbx_strand_id
1 'polypeptide(L)'
;MHELQQQNFRVNLGGVIALLSTNLYSSPGVYVRELIQNAMDAIVARDALGGAPAPRTISISPYGVASPDSPADEFMLTDAGIGVSPEQVEQFLATVGASSKADELQRGRRTYIGQFGIGLLSCFLVADEITVVSRSATGAEPIEWVGRSDGTYTIRTGTEDIPAGTTVRLRPRPDMIGWARAEQVRPLVQKYAEFLSVEVRVLTSQGPKDVSREYPWERDFGAHRSAVLQGVSPVYGGLGVGRQFDAIEVADTDLGLRGVVYIGATPARSKTAARNRVYVNDMLVNDAEGALLPPWAFFAWAVVNSTKLEPTASREAVMNNAALTETRRTLGQAALKWLRSLADADPERFAEFVADNELELRSAATHSADAENLELAEVVLPMLTMQTTEGRMRLVDVVGRNPNLLYAASVNEFRTIASFNPGGRIVVNAGHALDQEVLLMLPQVMSGVTVTRAYPASEIAGLAGPSADSAGEVLALEQRGTQALSASGCRVVARQFPSTDLPAVFIGRGQIDMTSPGYGDLAHLVVNWDNRAVRALTRTTDDLVFSRLVQLLFVQARMAAQCDGPEDRVLLSEALDDIILLAAGVDGTEVTR
;
A
#
# COMPACT_ATOMS: atom_id res chain seq x y z
N MET A 1 0.35 27.36 -64.97
CA MET A 1 0.49 27.15 -63.51
C MET A 1 -0.83 26.59 -63.02
N HIS A 2 -0.85 25.37 -62.48
CA HIS A 2 -2.03 24.89 -61.75
C HIS A 2 -1.99 25.50 -60.35
N GLU A 3 -3.03 26.25 -59.98
CA GLU A 3 -3.19 26.74 -58.61
C GLU A 3 -3.34 25.55 -57.65
N LEU A 4 -2.52 25.53 -56.61
CA LEU A 4 -2.65 24.58 -55.52
C LEU A 4 -3.87 24.99 -54.69
N GLN A 5 -4.89 24.13 -54.67
CA GLN A 5 -6.09 24.34 -53.88
C GLN A 5 -5.89 23.80 -52.46
N GLN A 6 -5.86 24.70 -51.48
CA GLN A 6 -5.82 24.35 -50.06
C GLN A 6 -7.22 23.96 -49.60
N GLN A 7 -7.38 22.76 -49.05
CA GLN A 7 -8.62 22.29 -48.45
C GLN A 7 -8.39 21.94 -46.98
N ASN A 8 -9.39 22.18 -46.14
CA ASN A 8 -9.38 21.77 -44.74
C ASN A 8 -9.74 20.29 -44.60
N PHE A 9 -9.13 19.61 -43.63
CA PHE A 9 -9.56 18.27 -43.24
C PHE A 9 -11.02 18.29 -42.78
N ARG A 10 -11.83 17.37 -43.31
CA ARG A 10 -13.22 17.18 -42.90
C ARG A 10 -13.26 16.06 -41.86
N VAL A 11 -13.75 16.37 -40.66
CA VAL A 11 -13.91 15.40 -39.57
C VAL A 11 -15.31 14.76 -39.67
N ASN A 12 -15.39 13.43 -39.65
CA ASN A 12 -16.66 12.70 -39.61
C ASN A 12 -17.11 12.52 -38.16
N LEU A 13 -18.23 13.15 -37.77
CA LEU A 13 -18.76 13.10 -36.41
C LEU A 13 -19.09 11.68 -35.96
N GLY A 14 -19.66 10.84 -36.83
CA GLY A 14 -19.93 9.44 -36.52
C GLY A 14 -18.65 8.66 -36.17
N GLY A 15 -17.54 8.97 -36.85
CA GLY A 15 -16.23 8.41 -36.53
C GLY A 15 -15.68 8.89 -35.19
N VAL A 16 -15.91 10.16 -34.83
CA VAL A 16 -15.53 10.73 -33.52
C VAL A 16 -16.34 10.09 -32.39
N ILE A 17 -17.65 9.92 -32.56
CA ILE A 17 -18.52 9.24 -31.59
C ILE A 17 -18.06 7.77 -31.39
N ALA A 18 -17.73 7.07 -32.48
CA ALA A 18 -17.21 5.71 -32.39
C ALA A 18 -15.88 5.64 -31.63
N LEU A 19 -14.96 6.58 -31.86
CA LEU A 19 -13.69 6.68 -31.13
C LEU A 19 -13.88 7.02 -29.65
N LEU A 20 -14.80 7.93 -29.33
CA LEU A 20 -15.16 8.29 -27.96
C LEU A 20 -15.68 7.08 -27.17
N SER A 21 -16.56 6.30 -27.81
CA SER A 21 -17.16 5.09 -27.25
C SER A 21 -16.15 3.96 -27.04
N THR A 22 -15.16 3.81 -27.93
CA THR A 22 -14.22 2.67 -27.87
C THR A 22 -12.94 2.94 -27.09
N ASN A 23 -12.48 4.19 -26.97
CA ASN A 23 -11.14 4.48 -26.43
C ASN A 23 -11.08 5.56 -25.34
N LEU A 24 -12.12 6.39 -25.15
CA LEU A 24 -12.05 7.54 -24.24
C LEU A 24 -12.90 7.40 -22.99
N TYR A 25 -14.03 6.69 -23.03
CA TYR A 25 -14.89 6.51 -21.87
C TYR A 25 -14.99 5.05 -21.45
N SER A 26 -14.76 4.79 -20.17
CA SER A 26 -14.87 3.45 -19.58
C SER A 26 -16.32 2.98 -19.41
N SER A 27 -17.27 3.92 -19.37
CA SER A 27 -18.69 3.64 -19.12
C SER A 27 -19.61 4.61 -19.88
N PRO A 28 -20.78 4.14 -20.38
CA PRO A 28 -21.81 5.02 -20.92
C PRO A 28 -22.27 6.08 -19.92
N GLY A 29 -22.21 5.82 -18.60
CA GLY A 29 -22.67 6.75 -17.55
C GLY A 29 -21.90 8.07 -17.45
N VAL A 30 -20.82 8.25 -18.20
CA VAL A 30 -20.03 9.50 -18.22
C VAL A 30 -20.86 10.70 -18.69
N TYR A 31 -21.91 10.51 -19.49
CA TYR A 31 -22.77 11.61 -19.94
C TYR A 31 -23.33 12.45 -18.79
N VAL A 32 -23.65 11.83 -17.64
CA VAL A 32 -24.15 12.53 -16.45
C VAL A 32 -23.09 13.50 -15.92
N ARG A 33 -21.83 13.06 -15.83
CA ARG A 33 -20.71 13.89 -15.37
C ARG A 33 -20.48 15.06 -16.30
N GLU A 34 -20.42 14.81 -17.61
CA GLU A 34 -20.16 15.87 -18.60
C GLU A 34 -21.27 16.92 -18.63
N LEU A 35 -22.54 16.51 -18.51
CA LEU A 35 -23.65 17.46 -18.44
C LEU A 35 -23.63 18.28 -17.14
N ILE A 36 -23.33 17.66 -16.00
CA ILE A 36 -23.20 18.39 -14.72
C ILE A 36 -22.04 19.39 -14.79
N GLN A 37 -20.91 19.03 -15.41
CA GLN A 37 -19.81 19.98 -15.58
C GLN A 37 -20.22 21.15 -16.47
N ASN A 38 -20.87 20.89 -17.61
CA ASN A 38 -21.30 21.97 -18.50
C ASN A 38 -22.25 22.93 -17.78
N ALA A 39 -23.15 22.40 -16.96
CA ALA A 39 -24.03 23.18 -16.10
C ALA A 39 -23.25 24.01 -15.06
N MET A 40 -22.24 23.42 -14.40
CA MET A 40 -21.36 24.13 -13.47
C MET A 40 -20.62 25.29 -14.14
N ASP A 41 -20.00 25.03 -15.30
CA ASP A 41 -19.28 26.04 -16.06
C ASP A 41 -20.22 27.18 -16.50
N ALA A 42 -21.45 26.84 -16.89
CA ALA A 42 -22.48 27.82 -17.25
C ALA A 42 -22.91 28.68 -16.04
N ILE A 43 -23.05 28.09 -14.86
CA ILE A 43 -23.36 28.82 -13.61
C ILE A 43 -22.22 29.77 -13.25
N VAL A 44 -20.97 29.29 -13.24
CA VAL A 44 -19.79 30.11 -12.96
C VAL A 44 -19.65 31.26 -13.96
N ALA A 45 -19.90 31.01 -15.25
CA ALA A 45 -19.88 32.05 -16.27
C ALA A 45 -20.96 33.10 -16.04
N ARG A 46 -22.15 32.72 -15.54
CA ARG A 46 -23.22 33.66 -15.19
C ARG A 46 -22.83 34.51 -13.99
N ASP A 47 -22.23 33.92 -12.96
CA ASP A 47 -21.78 34.66 -11.77
C ASP A 47 -20.76 35.73 -12.15
N ALA A 48 -19.87 35.42 -13.09
CA ALA A 48 -18.85 36.34 -13.59
C ALA A 48 -19.42 37.58 -14.31
N LEU A 49 -20.71 37.57 -14.71
CA LEU A 49 -21.38 38.77 -15.26
C LEU A 49 -21.63 39.85 -14.19
N GLY A 50 -21.58 39.51 -12.89
CA GLY A 50 -21.76 40.47 -11.80
C GLY A 50 -23.18 41.06 -11.68
N GLY A 51 -24.18 40.38 -12.26
CA GLY A 51 -25.60 40.78 -12.21
C GLY A 51 -26.31 40.43 -10.91
N ALA A 52 -27.64 40.48 -10.91
CA ALA A 52 -28.45 40.07 -9.78
C ALA A 52 -28.19 38.58 -9.42
N PRO A 53 -28.16 38.22 -8.12
CA PRO A 53 -27.93 36.83 -7.70
C PRO A 53 -28.92 35.89 -8.38
N ALA A 54 -28.39 34.89 -9.08
CA ALA A 54 -29.18 33.84 -9.73
C ALA A 54 -29.16 32.56 -8.88
N PRO A 55 -30.19 31.70 -8.98
CA PRO A 55 -30.16 30.38 -8.36
C PRO A 55 -28.97 29.57 -8.87
N ARG A 56 -28.24 28.94 -7.96
CA ARG A 56 -27.14 28.00 -8.27
C ARG A 56 -27.67 26.57 -8.25
N THR A 57 -28.53 26.24 -9.21
CA THR A 57 -29.29 24.99 -9.19
C THR A 57 -29.09 24.16 -10.46
N ILE A 58 -28.92 22.85 -10.30
CA ILE A 58 -28.97 21.85 -11.36
C ILE A 58 -30.11 20.87 -11.03
N SER A 59 -31.08 20.76 -11.93
CA SER A 59 -32.20 19.82 -11.80
C SER A 59 -32.05 18.69 -12.81
N ILE A 60 -32.15 17.45 -12.35
CA ILE A 60 -32.01 16.25 -13.17
C ILE A 60 -33.30 15.44 -13.08
N SER A 61 -33.93 15.23 -14.23
CA SER A 61 -35.13 14.39 -14.38
C SER A 61 -34.76 13.09 -15.11
N PRO A 62 -34.72 11.94 -14.42
CA PRO A 62 -34.43 10.67 -15.05
C PRO A 62 -35.59 10.17 -15.91
N TYR A 63 -35.27 9.31 -16.89
CA TYR A 63 -36.26 8.61 -17.69
C TYR A 63 -37.19 7.78 -16.80
N GLY A 64 -38.49 7.81 -17.11
CA GLY A 64 -39.55 7.12 -16.37
C GLY A 64 -40.13 7.92 -15.21
N VAL A 65 -39.67 9.15 -14.96
CA VAL A 65 -40.17 10.02 -13.89
C VAL A 65 -40.86 11.25 -14.50
N ALA A 66 -42.18 11.33 -14.36
CA ALA A 66 -42.96 12.49 -14.83
C ALA A 66 -42.97 13.61 -13.80
N SER A 67 -42.90 14.86 -14.26
CA SER A 67 -43.28 16.05 -13.50
C SER A 67 -43.99 17.05 -14.42
N PRO A 68 -44.59 18.14 -13.90
CA PRO A 68 -45.21 19.17 -14.73
C PRO A 68 -44.27 19.72 -15.82
N ASP A 69 -42.96 19.75 -15.54
CA ASP A 69 -41.94 20.34 -16.41
C ASP A 69 -41.04 19.30 -17.11
N SER A 70 -41.31 17.99 -16.93
CA SER A 70 -40.53 16.91 -17.54
C SER A 70 -41.41 15.73 -17.93
N PRO A 71 -41.45 15.35 -19.22
CA PRO A 71 -42.15 14.15 -19.66
C PRO A 71 -41.39 12.89 -19.20
N ALA A 72 -42.09 11.76 -19.09
CA ALA A 72 -41.54 10.51 -18.57
C ALA A 72 -40.67 9.73 -19.58
N ASP A 73 -40.73 10.07 -20.87
CA ASP A 73 -40.04 9.39 -21.96
C ASP A 73 -38.69 10.04 -22.33
N GLU A 74 -38.24 11.02 -21.55
CA GLU A 74 -36.97 11.72 -21.76
C GLU A 74 -36.17 11.77 -20.47
N PHE A 75 -34.84 11.80 -20.60
CA PHE A 75 -33.95 12.27 -19.55
C PHE A 75 -33.75 13.78 -19.75
N MET A 76 -33.76 14.57 -18.68
CA MET A 76 -33.53 16.02 -18.74
C MET A 76 -32.52 16.47 -17.69
N LEU A 77 -31.62 17.39 -18.06
CA LEU A 77 -30.79 18.14 -17.12
C LEU A 77 -30.97 19.64 -17.40
N THR A 78 -31.36 20.39 -16.37
CA THR A 78 -31.60 21.83 -16.44
C THR A 78 -30.67 22.57 -15.49
N ASP A 79 -30.00 23.60 -15.97
CA ASP A 79 -29.18 24.52 -15.18
C ASP A 79 -29.72 25.95 -15.26
N ALA A 80 -29.44 26.73 -14.22
CA ALA A 80 -29.71 28.17 -14.15
C ALA A 80 -28.47 29.01 -14.54
N GLY A 81 -27.62 28.49 -15.42
CA GLY A 81 -26.39 29.12 -15.87
C GLY A 81 -26.60 30.25 -16.89
N ILE A 82 -25.52 30.64 -17.55
CA ILE A 82 -25.49 31.79 -18.47
C ILE A 82 -26.34 31.58 -19.72
N GLY A 83 -26.64 30.33 -20.08
CA GLY A 83 -27.30 29.98 -21.33
C GLY A 83 -26.40 30.21 -22.55
N VAL A 84 -26.92 29.91 -23.74
CA VAL A 84 -26.20 30.10 -25.00
C VAL A 84 -27.01 30.97 -25.96
N SER A 85 -26.31 31.76 -26.78
CA SER A 85 -26.89 32.52 -27.88
C SER A 85 -26.86 31.72 -29.19
N PRO A 86 -27.68 32.09 -30.20
CA PRO A 86 -27.65 31.46 -31.52
C PRO A 86 -26.24 31.43 -32.14
N GLU A 87 -25.51 32.54 -32.05
CA GLU A 87 -24.17 32.70 -32.63
C GLU A 87 -23.15 31.79 -31.92
N GLN A 88 -23.29 31.60 -30.61
CA GLN A 88 -22.43 30.73 -29.84
C GLN A 88 -22.64 29.25 -30.21
N VAL A 89 -23.87 28.85 -30.54
CA VAL A 89 -24.15 27.49 -31.04
C VAL A 89 -23.51 27.26 -32.40
N GLU A 90 -23.61 28.21 -33.33
CA GLU A 90 -22.94 28.11 -34.63
C GLU A 90 -21.42 28.01 -34.47
N GLN A 91 -20.84 28.83 -33.59
CA GLN A 91 -19.40 28.80 -33.31
C GLN A 91 -18.96 27.49 -32.64
N PHE A 92 -19.76 26.95 -31.71
CA PHE A 92 -19.51 25.65 -31.08
C PHE A 92 -19.46 24.53 -32.13
N LEU A 93 -20.42 24.49 -33.04
CA LEU A 93 -20.50 23.48 -34.10
C LEU A 93 -19.37 23.63 -35.12
N ALA A 94 -19.00 24.87 -35.47
CA ALA A 94 -17.84 25.15 -36.32
C ALA A 94 -16.53 24.68 -35.68
N THR A 95 -16.42 24.78 -34.35
CA THR A 95 -15.22 24.39 -33.58
C THR A 95 -15.09 22.87 -33.47
N VAL A 96 -16.19 22.13 -33.27
CA VAL A 96 -16.19 20.65 -33.29
C VAL A 96 -15.70 20.12 -34.67
N GLY A 97 -15.89 20.89 -35.74
CA GLY A 97 -15.37 20.59 -37.08
C GLY A 97 -13.95 21.08 -37.39
N ALA A 98 -13.31 21.89 -36.54
CA ALA A 98 -12.03 22.54 -36.82
C ALA A 98 -10.90 22.02 -35.92
N SER A 99 -10.31 20.87 -36.26
CA SER A 99 -9.26 20.24 -35.44
C SER A 99 -7.84 20.84 -35.55
N SER A 100 -7.65 22.09 -36.02
CA SER A 100 -6.34 22.51 -36.57
C SER A 100 -5.66 23.75 -35.99
N LYS A 101 -6.18 24.47 -34.98
CA LYS A 101 -5.43 25.62 -34.41
C LYS A 101 -5.52 25.67 -32.89
N ALA A 102 -4.66 24.89 -32.25
CA ALA A 102 -4.49 24.83 -30.81
C ALA A 102 -3.58 25.93 -30.21
N ASP A 103 -2.96 26.81 -31.03
CA ASP A 103 -1.82 27.62 -30.54
C ASP A 103 -2.10 29.07 -30.11
N GLU A 104 -3.24 29.69 -30.43
CA GLU A 104 -3.48 31.11 -30.09
C GLU A 104 -4.54 31.36 -29.00
N LEU A 105 -5.31 30.35 -28.60
CA LEU A 105 -6.36 30.48 -27.59
C LEU A 105 -5.95 29.93 -26.19
N GLN A 106 -4.65 29.75 -25.93
CA GLN A 106 -4.16 29.16 -24.68
C GLN A 106 -3.76 30.17 -23.58
N ARG A 107 -3.80 31.49 -23.82
CA ARG A 107 -3.24 32.47 -22.86
C ARG A 107 -4.24 33.23 -21.96
N GLY A 108 -5.54 32.89 -21.94
CA GLY A 108 -6.53 33.78 -21.30
C GLY A 108 -7.58 33.19 -20.33
N ARG A 109 -7.79 31.86 -20.23
CA ARG A 109 -8.86 31.30 -19.38
C ARG A 109 -8.40 30.03 -18.66
N ARG A 110 -7.83 30.20 -17.47
CA ARG A 110 -7.40 29.09 -16.58
C ARG A 110 -8.48 28.62 -15.59
N THR A 111 -9.76 28.81 -15.89
CA THR A 111 -10.84 28.44 -14.93
C THR A 111 -12.11 27.85 -15.54
N TYR A 112 -12.07 27.36 -16.78
CA TYR A 112 -13.20 26.66 -17.38
C TYR A 112 -12.73 25.29 -17.83
N ILE A 113 -13.04 24.27 -17.04
CA ILE A 113 -12.69 22.88 -17.33
C ILE A 113 -13.70 22.38 -18.37
N GLY A 114 -13.51 22.83 -19.61
CA GLY A 114 -14.41 22.59 -20.76
C GLY A 114 -13.70 22.79 -22.09
N GLN A 115 -12.47 22.27 -22.23
CA GLN A 115 -11.57 22.64 -23.34
C GLN A 115 -11.83 21.94 -24.69
N PHE A 116 -12.87 21.11 -24.82
CA PHE A 116 -13.05 20.32 -26.04
C PHE A 116 -14.43 20.36 -26.72
N GLY A 117 -15.49 20.89 -26.10
CA GLY A 117 -16.84 20.77 -26.68
C GLY A 117 -17.32 19.33 -26.93
N ILE A 118 -16.57 18.33 -26.45
CA ILE A 118 -16.83 16.89 -26.57
C ILE A 118 -17.82 16.41 -25.49
N GLY A 119 -18.01 17.18 -24.41
CA GLY A 119 -18.87 16.78 -23.28
C GLY A 119 -20.31 16.48 -23.73
N LEU A 120 -20.87 17.29 -24.64
CA LEU A 120 -22.20 17.05 -25.20
C LEU A 120 -22.25 15.80 -26.10
N LEU A 121 -21.14 15.45 -26.76
CA LEU A 121 -21.06 14.25 -27.61
C LEU A 121 -21.13 12.96 -26.79
N SER A 122 -20.77 13.00 -25.50
CA SER A 122 -20.92 11.84 -24.60
C SER A 122 -22.39 11.41 -24.45
N CYS A 123 -23.35 12.30 -24.68
CA CYS A 123 -24.78 11.96 -24.65
C CYS A 123 -25.16 11.00 -25.79
N PHE A 124 -24.44 10.99 -26.92
CA PHE A 124 -24.68 10.03 -28.00
C PHE A 124 -24.33 8.58 -27.62
N LEU A 125 -23.62 8.37 -26.50
CA LEU A 125 -23.41 7.03 -25.93
C LEU A 125 -24.73 6.38 -25.50
N VAL A 126 -25.75 7.18 -25.13
CA VAL A 126 -27.04 6.67 -24.63
C VAL A 126 -28.24 7.06 -25.50
N ALA A 127 -28.14 8.11 -26.32
CA ALA A 127 -29.22 8.64 -27.16
C ALA A 127 -28.78 8.82 -28.62
N ASP A 128 -29.73 8.87 -29.56
CA ASP A 128 -29.45 9.21 -30.97
C ASP A 128 -29.76 10.68 -31.31
N GLU A 129 -30.54 11.34 -30.46
CA GLU A 129 -30.95 12.73 -30.60
C GLU A 129 -30.75 13.45 -29.26
N ILE A 130 -30.16 14.64 -29.33
CA ILE A 130 -29.94 15.54 -28.20
C ILE A 130 -30.71 16.83 -28.51
N THR A 131 -31.60 17.23 -27.62
CA THR A 131 -32.30 18.52 -27.71
C THR A 131 -31.77 19.45 -26.64
N VAL A 132 -31.30 20.64 -27.01
CA VAL A 132 -30.83 21.68 -26.10
C VAL A 132 -31.75 22.89 -26.25
N VAL A 133 -32.48 23.21 -25.20
CA VAL A 133 -33.28 24.45 -25.09
C VAL A 133 -32.54 25.40 -24.17
N SER A 134 -32.23 26.61 -24.63
CA SER A 134 -31.42 27.54 -23.84
C SER A 134 -31.88 28.98 -24.03
N ARG A 135 -31.70 29.80 -23.00
CA ARG A 135 -31.86 31.25 -23.08
C ARG A 135 -30.70 31.93 -22.40
N SER A 136 -30.03 32.81 -23.15
CA SER A 136 -28.91 33.58 -22.63
C SER A 136 -29.35 34.59 -21.57
N ALA A 137 -28.63 34.63 -20.45
CA ALA A 137 -28.73 35.67 -19.43
C ALA A 137 -28.30 37.05 -19.95
N THR A 138 -27.64 37.13 -21.11
CA THR A 138 -27.24 38.39 -21.76
C THR A 138 -28.36 39.01 -22.61
N GLY A 139 -29.56 38.42 -22.62
CA GLY A 139 -30.73 38.96 -23.31
C GLY A 139 -30.91 38.52 -24.77
N ALA A 140 -30.19 37.48 -25.22
CA ALA A 140 -30.42 36.88 -26.53
C ALA A 140 -31.76 36.12 -26.57
N GLU A 141 -32.29 35.93 -27.78
CA GLU A 141 -33.49 35.12 -28.00
C GLU A 141 -33.30 33.67 -27.52
N PRO A 142 -34.33 33.04 -26.95
CA PRO A 142 -34.33 31.61 -26.68
C PRO A 142 -34.01 30.80 -27.94
N ILE A 143 -33.27 29.71 -27.75
CA ILE A 143 -32.92 28.80 -28.83
C ILE A 143 -33.28 27.37 -28.49
N GLU A 144 -33.62 26.62 -29.53
CA GLU A 144 -33.67 25.18 -29.51
C GLU A 144 -32.71 24.64 -30.57
N TRP A 145 -31.78 23.80 -30.13
CA TRP A 145 -30.88 23.06 -30.97
C TRP A 145 -31.18 21.57 -30.85
N VAL A 146 -31.33 20.89 -31.98
CA VAL A 146 -31.53 19.44 -32.03
C VAL A 146 -30.39 18.83 -32.85
N GLY A 147 -29.51 18.10 -32.19
CA GLY A 147 -28.39 17.39 -32.82
C GLY A 147 -28.62 15.89 -32.88
N ARG A 148 -28.19 15.26 -33.98
CA ARG A 148 -28.33 13.82 -34.22
C ARG A 148 -26.98 13.12 -34.36
N SER A 149 -26.95 11.83 -34.03
CA SER A 149 -25.74 11.01 -34.09
C SER A 149 -25.18 10.83 -35.51
N ASP A 150 -25.97 11.09 -36.54
CA ASP A 150 -25.57 11.12 -37.95
C ASP A 150 -24.79 12.38 -38.36
N GLY A 151 -24.62 13.33 -37.44
CA GLY A 151 -23.93 14.60 -37.68
C GLY A 151 -24.81 15.73 -38.20
N THR A 152 -26.11 15.49 -38.38
CA THR A 152 -27.08 16.55 -38.72
C THR A 152 -27.55 17.30 -37.47
N TYR A 153 -27.92 18.56 -37.64
CA TYR A 153 -28.55 19.35 -36.59
C TYR A 153 -29.54 20.36 -37.16
N THR A 154 -30.47 20.81 -36.31
CA THR A 154 -31.40 21.90 -36.61
C THR A 154 -31.36 22.95 -35.50
N ILE A 155 -31.49 24.23 -35.86
CA ILE A 155 -31.58 25.34 -34.91
C ILE A 155 -32.90 26.06 -35.16
N ARG A 156 -33.59 26.42 -34.08
CA ARG A 156 -34.79 27.25 -34.08
C ARG A 156 -34.65 28.32 -33.00
N THR A 157 -34.80 29.59 -33.38
CA THR A 157 -34.99 30.68 -32.42
C THR A 157 -36.46 30.77 -32.05
N GLY A 158 -36.73 31.01 -30.77
CA GLY A 158 -38.08 31.10 -30.22
C GLY A 158 -38.34 32.47 -29.60
N THR A 159 -39.62 32.77 -29.37
CA THR A 159 -40.06 33.97 -28.62
C THR A 159 -40.65 33.61 -27.25
N GLU A 160 -40.57 32.34 -26.85
CA GLU A 160 -41.10 31.83 -25.59
C GLU A 160 -40.34 32.41 -24.39
N ASP A 161 -41.09 32.87 -23.39
CA ASP A 161 -40.51 33.44 -22.17
C ASP A 161 -40.07 32.34 -21.20
N ILE A 162 -38.95 31.68 -21.51
CA ILE A 162 -38.33 30.68 -20.63
C ILE A 162 -37.28 31.32 -19.70
N PRO A 163 -36.99 30.78 -18.50
CA PRO A 163 -35.92 31.29 -17.65
C PRO A 163 -34.53 31.22 -18.32
N ALA A 164 -33.63 32.13 -17.95
CA ALA A 164 -32.23 32.08 -18.38
C ALA A 164 -31.50 30.85 -17.82
N GLY A 165 -30.77 30.15 -18.68
CA GLY A 165 -30.15 28.85 -18.40
C GLY A 165 -30.23 27.91 -19.59
N THR A 166 -29.93 26.63 -19.36
CA THR A 166 -29.97 25.59 -20.40
C THR A 166 -30.69 24.34 -19.90
N THR A 167 -31.44 23.70 -20.79
CA THR A 167 -32.05 22.38 -20.58
C THR A 167 -31.61 21.45 -21.69
N VAL A 168 -30.92 20.38 -21.32
CA VAL A 168 -30.53 19.29 -22.23
C VAL A 168 -31.51 18.13 -22.04
N ARG A 169 -32.11 17.66 -23.13
CA ARG A 169 -33.06 16.55 -23.18
C ARG A 169 -32.51 15.44 -24.05
N LEU A 170 -32.59 14.22 -23.55
CA LEU A 170 -32.11 13.01 -24.20
C LEU A 170 -33.24 12.00 -24.31
N ARG A 171 -33.50 11.51 -25.52
CA ARG A 171 -34.29 10.30 -25.73
C ARG A 171 -33.35 9.11 -25.78
N PRO A 172 -33.26 8.30 -24.71
CA PRO A 172 -32.35 7.16 -24.71
C PRO A 172 -32.79 6.13 -25.75
N ARG A 173 -31.84 5.47 -26.39
CA ARG A 173 -32.14 4.32 -27.26
C ARG A 173 -32.80 3.20 -26.45
N PRO A 174 -33.63 2.34 -27.07
CA PRO A 174 -34.32 1.26 -26.35
C PRO A 174 -33.39 0.34 -25.53
N ASP A 175 -32.20 0.05 -26.05
CA ASP A 175 -31.16 -0.76 -25.40
C ASP A 175 -30.42 -0.02 -24.26
N MET A 176 -30.49 1.31 -24.24
CA MET A 176 -29.78 2.18 -23.29
C MET A 176 -30.69 2.83 -22.24
N ILE A 177 -32.00 2.59 -22.26
CA ILE A 177 -32.97 3.16 -21.29
C ILE A 177 -32.50 2.96 -19.84
N GLY A 178 -31.91 1.80 -19.52
CA GLY A 178 -31.39 1.52 -18.18
C GLY A 178 -30.38 2.56 -17.65
N TRP A 179 -29.60 3.19 -18.54
CA TRP A 179 -28.62 4.23 -18.19
C TRP A 179 -29.25 5.59 -17.89
N ALA A 180 -30.49 5.81 -18.31
CA ALA A 180 -31.23 7.05 -18.13
C ALA A 180 -32.23 6.99 -16.97
N ARG A 181 -32.49 5.81 -16.41
CA ARG A 181 -33.42 5.63 -15.29
C ARG A 181 -32.85 6.10 -13.95
N ALA A 182 -33.74 6.43 -13.01
CA ALA A 182 -33.38 6.95 -11.70
C ALA A 182 -32.47 6.02 -10.90
N GLU A 183 -32.61 4.69 -11.05
CA GLU A 183 -31.78 3.68 -10.38
C GLU A 183 -30.30 3.79 -10.77
N GLN A 184 -30.01 4.21 -12.01
CA GLN A 184 -28.65 4.37 -12.51
C GLN A 184 -28.16 5.81 -12.40
N VAL A 185 -29.02 6.78 -12.71
CA VAL A 185 -28.67 8.21 -12.68
C VAL A 185 -28.37 8.66 -11.26
N ARG A 186 -29.19 8.31 -10.26
CA ARG A 186 -28.99 8.82 -8.89
C ARG A 186 -27.63 8.43 -8.30
N PRO A 187 -27.16 7.18 -8.39
CA PRO A 187 -25.80 6.82 -7.97
C PRO A 187 -24.71 7.57 -8.74
N LEU A 188 -24.87 7.81 -10.04
CA LEU A 188 -23.90 8.57 -10.85
C LEU A 188 -23.83 10.03 -10.39
N VAL A 189 -24.97 10.68 -10.16
CA VAL A 189 -25.02 12.05 -9.64
C VAL A 189 -24.40 12.12 -8.24
N GLN A 190 -24.72 11.18 -7.35
CA GLN A 190 -24.08 11.09 -6.03
C GLN A 190 -22.57 10.88 -6.14
N LYS A 191 -22.12 10.05 -7.08
CA LYS A 191 -20.70 9.78 -7.30
C LYS A 191 -19.95 11.04 -7.74
N TYR A 192 -20.47 11.76 -8.73
CA TYR A 192 -19.74 12.88 -9.35
C TYR A 192 -19.93 14.22 -8.67
N ALA A 193 -21.09 14.45 -8.05
CA ALA A 193 -21.55 15.80 -7.71
C ALA A 193 -21.87 16.03 -6.23
N GLU A 194 -21.65 15.05 -5.34
CA GLU A 194 -22.05 15.16 -3.93
C GLU A 194 -21.41 16.34 -3.17
N PHE A 195 -20.29 16.91 -3.64
CA PHE A 195 -19.60 18.01 -2.97
C PHE A 195 -19.60 19.33 -3.74
N LEU A 196 -20.33 19.40 -4.86
CA LEU A 196 -20.39 20.64 -5.65
C LEU A 196 -21.04 21.77 -4.84
N SER A 197 -20.52 22.98 -5.02
CA SER A 197 -21.02 24.24 -4.43
C SER A 197 -22.35 24.74 -5.01
N VAL A 198 -23.08 23.89 -5.71
CA VAL A 198 -24.39 24.17 -6.30
C VAL A 198 -25.40 23.15 -5.80
N GLU A 199 -26.67 23.53 -5.79
CA GLU A 199 -27.75 22.65 -5.37
C GLU A 199 -28.11 21.70 -6.52
N VAL A 200 -27.73 20.43 -6.39
CA VAL A 200 -28.02 19.39 -7.38
C VAL A 200 -29.21 18.56 -6.90
N ARG A 201 -30.32 18.64 -7.63
CA ARG A 201 -31.56 17.91 -7.32
C ARG A 201 -31.84 16.84 -8.37
N VAL A 202 -32.19 15.64 -7.92
CA VAL A 202 -32.62 14.53 -8.79
C VAL A 202 -34.08 14.22 -8.52
N LEU A 203 -34.91 14.26 -9.56
CA LEU A 203 -36.32 13.90 -9.47
C LEU A 203 -36.46 12.38 -9.26
N THR A 204 -37.32 12.00 -8.32
CA THR A 204 -37.68 10.61 -8.06
C THR A 204 -39.19 10.44 -8.03
N SER A 205 -39.68 9.20 -8.05
CA SER A 205 -41.11 8.90 -7.87
C SER A 205 -41.68 9.38 -6.53
N GLN A 206 -40.83 9.73 -5.57
CA GLN A 206 -41.20 10.28 -4.26
C GLN A 206 -40.98 11.81 -4.18
N GLY A 207 -40.70 12.46 -5.31
CA GLY A 207 -40.36 13.88 -5.41
C GLY A 207 -38.86 14.15 -5.58
N PRO A 208 -38.47 15.43 -5.67
CA PRO A 208 -37.06 15.85 -5.78
C PRO A 208 -36.24 15.44 -4.57
N LYS A 209 -34.99 15.01 -4.78
CA LYS A 209 -34.01 14.74 -3.73
C LYS A 209 -32.72 15.51 -3.97
N ASP A 210 -32.24 16.17 -2.93
CA ASP A 210 -30.96 16.87 -2.97
C ASP A 210 -29.81 15.89 -2.82
N VAL A 211 -28.76 16.10 -3.61
CA VAL A 211 -27.54 15.28 -3.62
C VAL A 211 -26.36 16.00 -2.99
N SER A 212 -26.30 17.32 -3.12
CA SER A 212 -25.21 18.16 -2.64
C SER A 212 -25.12 18.14 -1.12
N ARG A 213 -23.90 18.01 -0.60
CA ARG A 213 -23.55 18.10 0.82
C ARG A 213 -22.13 18.65 0.98
N GLU A 214 -21.80 19.09 2.19
CA GLU A 214 -20.43 19.47 2.53
C GLU A 214 -19.56 18.24 2.82
N TYR A 215 -18.25 18.42 2.74
CA TYR A 215 -17.32 17.38 3.19
C TYR A 215 -17.49 17.13 4.70
N PRO A 216 -17.56 15.86 5.16
CA PRO A 216 -17.74 15.53 6.57
C PRO A 216 -16.76 16.21 7.54
N TRP A 217 -15.54 16.51 7.08
CA TRP A 217 -14.49 17.13 7.87
C TRP A 217 -14.44 18.66 7.80
N GLU A 218 -15.17 19.28 6.87
CA GLU A 218 -14.98 20.72 6.55
C GLU A 218 -15.43 21.65 7.68
N ARG A 219 -16.43 21.24 8.46
CA ARG A 219 -16.91 22.03 9.61
C ARG A 219 -16.09 21.81 10.87
N ASP A 220 -15.83 20.55 11.19
CA ASP A 220 -15.14 20.14 12.42
C ASP A 220 -14.42 18.81 12.18
N PHE A 221 -13.15 18.91 11.80
CA PHE A 221 -12.31 17.73 11.62
C PHE A 221 -12.14 16.93 12.92
N GLY A 222 -12.14 17.59 14.10
CA GLY A 222 -12.00 16.91 15.38
C GLY A 222 -13.19 16.00 15.70
N ALA A 223 -14.41 16.50 15.46
CA ALA A 223 -15.63 15.70 15.57
C ALA A 223 -15.66 14.55 14.55
N HIS A 224 -15.27 14.83 13.29
CA HIS A 224 -15.18 13.82 12.25
C HIS A 224 -14.19 12.70 12.60
N ARG A 225 -12.95 13.06 12.99
CA ARG A 225 -11.93 12.11 13.45
C ARG A 225 -12.42 11.29 14.64
N SER A 226 -13.11 11.91 15.60
CA SER A 226 -13.69 11.21 16.76
C SER A 226 -14.73 10.16 16.35
N ALA A 227 -15.61 10.47 15.40
CA ALA A 227 -16.59 9.51 14.87
C ALA A 227 -15.89 8.35 14.14
N VAL A 228 -14.85 8.63 13.37
CA VAL A 228 -14.03 7.61 12.68
C VAL A 228 -13.40 6.65 13.70
N LEU A 229 -12.80 7.18 14.77
CA LEU A 229 -12.20 6.40 15.85
C LEU A 229 -13.24 5.53 16.59
N GLN A 230 -14.49 5.97 16.66
CA GLN A 230 -15.62 5.20 17.22
C GLN A 230 -16.17 4.14 16.25
N GLY A 231 -15.61 4.02 15.04
CA GLY A 231 -15.98 3.00 14.06
C GLY A 231 -17.04 3.44 13.05
N VAL A 232 -17.40 4.72 13.00
CA VAL A 232 -18.27 5.24 11.94
C VAL A 232 -17.50 5.20 10.61
N SER A 233 -17.99 4.37 9.68
CA SER A 233 -17.37 4.26 8.35
C SER A 233 -17.50 5.58 7.59
N PRO A 234 -16.41 6.13 7.05
CA PRO A 234 -16.50 7.18 6.03
C PRO A 234 -17.32 6.67 4.84
N VAL A 235 -18.21 7.52 4.31
CA VAL A 235 -19.08 7.22 3.17
C VAL A 235 -18.89 8.28 2.12
N TYR A 236 -18.64 7.84 0.89
CA TYR A 236 -18.44 8.69 -0.28
C TYR A 236 -19.08 8.02 -1.49
N GLY A 237 -19.72 8.78 -2.37
CA GLY A 237 -20.44 8.25 -3.54
C GLY A 237 -21.46 7.15 -3.17
N GLY A 238 -22.03 7.21 -1.96
CA GLY A 238 -22.95 6.20 -1.43
C GLY A 238 -22.30 4.89 -0.95
N LEU A 239 -20.97 4.78 -0.94
CA LEU A 239 -20.24 3.57 -0.55
C LEU A 239 -19.43 3.80 0.74
N GLY A 240 -19.67 2.95 1.74
CA GLY A 240 -18.87 2.88 2.97
C GLY A 240 -17.60 2.06 2.77
N VAL A 241 -16.50 2.48 3.39
CA VAL A 241 -15.17 1.85 3.28
C VAL A 241 -14.78 0.98 4.49
N GLY A 242 -15.71 0.81 5.44
CA GLY A 242 -15.50 0.04 6.66
C GLY A 242 -14.87 0.85 7.79
N ARG A 243 -14.50 0.18 8.87
CA ARG A 243 -13.85 0.79 10.04
C ARG A 243 -12.44 1.26 9.68
N GLN A 244 -12.08 2.44 10.15
CA GLN A 244 -10.73 2.99 10.02
C GLN A 244 -10.06 3.03 11.38
N PHE A 245 -8.74 2.96 11.39
CA PHE A 245 -7.91 3.11 12.57
C PHE A 245 -7.78 4.58 12.98
N ASP A 246 -7.66 5.49 12.02
CA ASP A 246 -7.57 6.93 12.26
C ASP A 246 -7.88 7.75 10.99
N ALA A 247 -7.96 9.07 11.15
CA ALA A 247 -8.08 10.06 10.08
C ALA A 247 -7.09 11.21 10.32
N ILE A 248 -6.47 11.70 9.24
CA ILE A 248 -5.46 12.76 9.26
C ILE A 248 -5.90 13.85 8.28
N GLU A 249 -6.09 15.08 8.76
CA GLU A 249 -6.40 16.21 7.91
C GLU A 249 -5.17 16.63 7.12
N VAL A 250 -5.37 16.91 5.83
CA VAL A 250 -4.33 17.42 4.94
C VAL A 250 -4.85 18.65 4.22
N ALA A 251 -4.11 19.74 4.33
CA ALA A 251 -4.36 20.97 3.59
C ALA A 251 -3.04 21.55 3.10
N ASP A 252 -3.01 21.98 1.85
CA ASP A 252 -1.87 22.66 1.24
C ASP A 252 -2.37 23.79 0.33
N THR A 253 -1.97 25.03 0.62
CA THR A 253 -2.49 26.21 -0.09
C THR A 253 -1.92 26.33 -1.51
N ASP A 254 -0.66 25.93 -1.72
CA ASP A 254 0.00 26.05 -3.02
C ASP A 254 -0.57 25.04 -4.02
N LEU A 255 -0.91 23.85 -3.54
CA LEU A 255 -1.63 22.81 -4.28
C LEU A 255 -3.15 23.05 -4.34
N GLY A 256 -3.68 24.03 -3.61
CA GLY A 256 -5.12 24.18 -3.38
C GLY A 256 -5.76 22.88 -2.89
N LEU A 257 -5.00 22.10 -2.11
CA LEU A 257 -5.34 20.76 -1.65
C LEU A 257 -6.08 20.84 -0.32
N ARG A 258 -7.19 20.13 -0.21
CA ARG A 258 -7.91 19.87 1.04
C ARG A 258 -8.35 18.41 1.05
N GLY A 259 -8.19 17.71 2.16
CA GLY A 259 -8.55 16.30 2.21
C GLY A 259 -8.26 15.62 3.53
N VAL A 260 -8.50 14.32 3.52
CA VAL A 260 -8.24 13.45 4.67
C VAL A 260 -7.53 12.19 4.19
N VAL A 261 -6.44 11.83 4.87
CA VAL A 261 -5.82 10.51 4.77
C VAL A 261 -6.39 9.63 5.88
N TYR A 262 -6.97 8.50 5.50
CA TYR A 262 -7.52 7.52 6.41
C TYR A 262 -6.56 6.35 6.56
N ILE A 263 -6.37 5.89 7.80
CA ILE A 263 -5.59 4.70 8.12
C ILE A 263 -6.55 3.52 8.27
N GLY A 264 -6.35 2.45 7.51
CA GLY A 264 -7.21 1.26 7.58
C GLY A 264 -7.06 0.52 8.92
N ALA A 265 -8.17 0.04 9.48
CA ALA A 265 -8.13 -0.92 10.60
C ALA A 265 -7.95 -2.34 10.02
N THR A 266 -6.71 -2.87 10.09
CA THR A 266 -6.33 -4.25 9.73
C THR A 266 -6.41 -4.57 8.22
N PRO A 267 -5.51 -5.41 7.64
CA PRO A 267 -5.51 -5.65 6.21
C PRO A 267 -6.72 -6.52 5.85
N ALA A 268 -7.77 -5.91 5.31
CA ALA A 268 -8.61 -6.60 4.36
C ALA A 268 -7.69 -7.01 3.20
N ARG A 269 -7.16 -8.24 3.30
CA ARG A 269 -6.33 -8.90 2.28
C ARG A 269 -6.97 -8.61 0.92
N SER A 270 -6.25 -7.83 0.09
CA SER A 270 -6.66 -7.36 -1.24
C SER A 270 -7.44 -6.02 -1.28
N LYS A 271 -6.85 -5.05 -2.01
CA LYS A 271 -7.43 -3.83 -2.62
C LYS A 271 -7.36 -2.49 -1.86
N THR A 272 -6.27 -2.18 -1.16
CA THR A 272 -6.03 -0.79 -0.68
C THR A 272 -5.79 0.21 -1.81
N ALA A 273 -5.29 -0.21 -2.98
CA ALA A 273 -5.05 0.68 -4.12
C ALA A 273 -6.31 1.26 -4.80
N ALA A 274 -7.51 0.70 -4.56
CA ALA A 274 -8.74 1.11 -5.27
C ALA A 274 -9.77 1.79 -4.36
N ARG A 275 -9.30 2.68 -3.46
CA ARG A 275 -10.17 3.48 -2.58
C ARG A 275 -9.91 4.98 -2.62
N ASN A 276 -8.78 5.40 -3.19
CA ASN A 276 -8.40 6.80 -3.27
C ASN A 276 -9.42 7.57 -4.12
N ARG A 277 -9.90 8.70 -3.58
CA ARG A 277 -10.85 9.55 -4.28
C ARG A 277 -10.24 10.91 -4.52
N VAL A 278 -10.17 11.27 -5.79
CA VAL A 278 -9.66 12.57 -6.23
C VAL A 278 -10.79 13.38 -6.80
N TYR A 279 -11.06 14.49 -6.13
CA TYR A 279 -11.94 15.55 -6.57
C TYR A 279 -11.08 16.69 -7.14
N VAL A 280 -11.52 17.26 -8.25
CA VAL A 280 -10.92 18.47 -8.82
C VAL A 280 -12.02 19.52 -8.90
N ASN A 281 -11.85 20.61 -8.15
CA ASN A 281 -12.89 21.62 -7.95
C ASN A 281 -14.23 20.99 -7.54
N ASP A 282 -14.17 20.13 -6.51
CA ASP A 282 -15.30 19.43 -5.89
C ASP A 282 -16.04 18.41 -6.78
N MET A 283 -15.62 18.23 -8.04
CA MET A 283 -16.13 17.16 -8.90
C MET A 283 -15.23 15.94 -8.83
N LEU A 284 -15.80 14.75 -8.65
CA LEU A 284 -15.03 13.51 -8.64
C LEU A 284 -14.47 13.21 -10.05
N VAL A 285 -13.15 13.08 -10.14
CA VAL A 285 -12.42 12.69 -11.36
C VAL A 285 -12.12 11.19 -11.34
N ASN A 286 -11.64 10.68 -10.20
CA ASN A 286 -11.20 9.29 -10.08
C ASN A 286 -11.52 8.75 -8.67
N ASP A 287 -12.09 7.54 -8.58
CA ASP A 287 -12.45 6.84 -7.35
C ASP A 287 -11.59 5.61 -7.02
N ALA A 288 -10.48 5.41 -7.73
CA ALA A 288 -9.51 4.34 -7.54
C ALA A 288 -8.08 4.76 -7.96
N GLU A 289 -7.65 5.97 -7.57
CA GLU A 289 -6.37 6.52 -8.03
C GLU A 289 -5.21 5.85 -7.30
N GLY A 290 -4.64 4.80 -7.91
CA GLY A 290 -3.57 4.00 -7.31
C GLY A 290 -2.28 4.80 -7.09
N ALA A 291 -2.08 5.90 -7.82
CA ALA A 291 -0.86 6.70 -7.75
C ALA A 291 -0.96 7.92 -6.82
N LEU A 292 -2.03 8.05 -6.02
CA LEU A 292 -2.23 9.21 -5.14
C LEU A 292 -1.35 9.18 -3.89
N LEU A 293 -1.07 8.00 -3.34
CA LEU A 293 -0.23 7.80 -2.18
C LEU A 293 1.08 7.10 -2.59
N PRO A 294 2.16 7.26 -1.82
CA PRO A 294 3.37 6.46 -2.00
C PRO A 294 3.07 4.95 -1.88
N PRO A 295 3.76 4.07 -2.61
CA PRO A 295 3.53 2.62 -2.55
C PRO A 295 3.69 2.02 -1.15
N TRP A 296 4.58 2.59 -0.33
CA TRP A 296 4.83 2.16 1.03
C TRP A 296 3.66 2.46 1.98
N ALA A 297 2.80 3.43 1.64
CA ALA A 297 1.63 3.81 2.43
C ALA A 297 0.43 2.89 2.17
N PHE A 298 0.67 1.60 1.99
CA PHE A 298 -0.33 0.59 1.61
C PHE A 298 -1.48 0.47 2.63
N PHE A 299 -1.26 0.90 3.88
CA PHE A 299 -2.22 0.88 4.97
C PHE A 299 -3.15 2.10 4.97
N ALA A 300 -2.91 3.06 4.08
CA ALA A 300 -3.66 4.31 3.99
C ALA A 300 -4.39 4.46 2.64
N TRP A 301 -5.44 5.28 2.66
CA TRP A 301 -6.12 5.77 1.46
C TRP A 301 -6.55 7.21 1.70
N ALA A 302 -6.77 7.99 0.65
CA ALA A 302 -7.06 9.41 0.77
C ALA A 302 -8.32 9.83 0.01
N VAL A 303 -9.01 10.82 0.57
CA VAL A 303 -10.00 11.62 -0.15
C VAL A 303 -9.51 13.04 -0.21
N VAL A 304 -9.27 13.53 -1.42
CA VAL A 304 -8.69 14.86 -1.64
C VAL A 304 -9.49 15.63 -2.67
N ASN A 305 -9.54 16.94 -2.47
CA ASN A 305 -9.96 17.92 -3.44
C ASN A 305 -8.78 18.84 -3.75
N SER A 306 -8.52 19.12 -5.03
CA SER A 306 -7.50 20.06 -5.43
C SER A 306 -7.98 20.98 -6.56
N THR A 307 -7.58 22.24 -6.50
CA THR A 307 -7.78 23.20 -7.61
C THR A 307 -6.61 23.22 -8.60
N LYS A 308 -5.55 22.43 -8.35
CA LYS A 308 -4.31 22.40 -9.15
C LYS A 308 -4.06 21.06 -9.85
N LEU A 309 -4.65 19.97 -9.36
CA LEU A 309 -4.61 18.70 -10.08
C LEU A 309 -5.33 18.82 -11.41
N GLU A 310 -4.74 18.22 -12.44
CA GLU A 310 -5.25 18.30 -13.81
C GLU A 310 -5.82 16.95 -14.21
N PRO A 311 -7.11 16.85 -14.59
CA PRO A 311 -7.68 15.61 -15.11
C PRO A 311 -7.15 15.32 -16.52
N THR A 312 -7.12 14.05 -16.91
CA THR A 312 -6.86 13.65 -18.30
C THR A 312 -7.98 14.15 -19.24
N ALA A 313 -7.78 14.04 -20.55
CA ALA A 313 -8.80 14.40 -21.53
C ALA A 313 -10.13 13.63 -21.33
N SER A 314 -10.08 12.36 -20.90
CA SER A 314 -11.25 11.56 -20.53
C SER A 314 -11.83 11.92 -19.17
N ARG A 315 -11.07 12.62 -18.31
CA ARG A 315 -11.41 12.97 -16.92
C ARG A 315 -11.73 11.79 -16.03
N GLU A 316 -11.21 10.63 -16.37
CA GLU A 316 -11.31 9.41 -15.56
C GLU A 316 -10.04 9.15 -14.75
N ALA A 317 -8.99 9.95 -14.97
CA ALA A 317 -7.73 9.87 -14.25
C ALA A 317 -7.12 11.26 -14.08
N VAL A 318 -6.16 11.37 -13.18
CA VAL A 318 -5.34 12.58 -13.02
C VAL A 318 -4.11 12.45 -13.90
N MET A 319 -3.69 13.57 -14.51
CA MET A 319 -2.46 13.62 -15.29
C MET A 319 -1.26 13.36 -14.39
N ASN A 320 -0.34 12.50 -14.84
CA ASN A 320 0.91 12.26 -14.13
C ASN A 320 1.88 13.43 -14.37
N ASN A 321 1.76 14.46 -13.54
CA ASN A 321 2.52 15.70 -13.62
C ASN A 321 3.15 16.07 -12.25
N ALA A 322 3.81 17.23 -12.20
CA ALA A 322 4.44 17.73 -10.98
C ALA A 322 3.44 17.94 -9.84
N ALA A 323 2.21 18.39 -10.13
CA ALA A 323 1.19 18.60 -9.11
C ALA A 323 0.74 17.29 -8.45
N LEU A 324 0.59 16.20 -9.23
CA LEU A 324 0.29 14.88 -8.67
C LEU A 324 1.46 14.35 -7.82
N THR A 325 2.69 14.57 -8.27
CA THR A 325 3.90 14.16 -7.54
C THR A 325 4.00 14.86 -6.19
N GLU A 326 3.75 16.17 -6.17
CA GLU A 326 3.80 16.97 -4.96
C GLU A 326 2.63 16.67 -4.01
N THR A 327 1.44 16.40 -4.56
CA THR A 327 0.30 15.91 -3.78
C THR A 327 0.63 14.57 -3.11
N ARG A 328 1.21 13.62 -3.84
CA ARG A 328 1.63 12.32 -3.30
C ARG A 328 2.62 12.47 -2.16
N ARG A 329 3.63 13.32 -2.34
CA ARG A 329 4.64 13.64 -1.33
C ARG A 329 3.99 14.22 -0.06
N THR A 330 3.07 15.17 -0.23
CA THR A 330 2.35 15.82 0.89
C THR A 330 1.51 14.83 1.68
N LEU A 331 0.77 13.95 0.99
CA LEU A 331 -0.04 12.92 1.64
C LEU A 331 0.83 11.86 2.33
N GLY A 332 1.94 11.45 1.71
CA GLY A 332 2.93 10.54 2.29
C GLY A 332 3.54 11.11 3.58
N GLN A 333 3.94 12.37 3.57
CA GLN A 333 4.47 13.05 4.76
C GLN A 333 3.44 13.16 5.89
N ALA A 334 2.16 13.38 5.56
CA ALA A 334 1.10 13.38 6.56
C ALA A 334 0.96 12.00 7.24
N ALA A 335 1.02 10.91 6.46
CA ALA A 335 1.01 9.55 6.99
C ALA A 335 2.25 9.22 7.83
N LEU A 336 3.45 9.63 7.40
CA LEU A 336 4.70 9.46 8.18
C LEU A 336 4.66 10.24 9.50
N LYS A 337 4.20 11.50 9.45
CA LYS A 337 4.04 12.33 10.66
C LYS A 337 3.07 11.68 11.64
N TRP A 338 1.98 11.12 11.14
CA TRP A 338 1.03 10.37 11.97
C TRP A 338 1.68 9.12 12.60
N LEU A 339 2.42 8.32 11.82
CA LEU A 339 3.15 7.15 12.35
C LEU A 339 4.11 7.54 13.47
N ARG A 340 4.92 8.59 13.26
CA ARG A 340 5.85 9.14 14.28
C ARG A 340 5.10 9.57 15.53
N SER A 341 4.03 10.34 15.36
CA SER A 341 3.23 10.84 16.48
C SER A 341 2.55 9.71 17.26
N LEU A 342 2.10 8.66 16.57
CA LEU A 342 1.51 7.49 17.21
C LEU A 342 2.56 6.72 18.02
N ALA A 343 3.76 6.52 17.46
CA ALA A 343 4.86 5.86 18.15
C ALA A 343 5.28 6.59 19.43
N ASP A 344 5.30 7.93 19.40
CA ASP A 344 5.68 8.76 20.55
C ASP A 344 4.58 8.87 21.62
N ALA A 345 3.32 9.02 21.20
CA ALA A 345 2.21 9.32 22.11
C ALA A 345 1.54 8.07 22.71
N ASP A 346 1.47 6.97 21.96
CA ASP A 346 0.78 5.74 22.38
C ASP A 346 1.51 4.49 21.84
N PRO A 347 2.62 4.09 22.50
CA PRO A 347 3.45 2.97 22.05
C PRO A 347 2.70 1.63 22.00
N GLU A 348 1.69 1.42 22.84
CA GLU A 348 0.89 0.20 22.86
C GLU A 348 0.01 0.11 21.60
N ARG A 349 -0.70 1.20 21.28
CA ARG A 349 -1.51 1.28 20.07
C ARG A 349 -0.67 1.28 18.79
N PHE A 350 0.53 1.87 18.84
CA PHE A 350 1.50 1.74 17.75
C PHE A 350 1.94 0.28 17.54
N ALA A 351 2.23 -0.44 18.62
CA ALA A 351 2.60 -1.85 18.55
C ALA A 351 1.47 -2.73 18.00
N GLU A 352 0.21 -2.44 18.36
CA GLU A 352 -0.97 -3.09 17.76
C GLU A 352 -1.03 -2.85 16.24
N PHE A 353 -0.87 -1.59 15.80
CA PHE A 353 -0.83 -1.25 14.38
C PHE A 353 0.29 -1.97 13.63
N VAL A 354 1.50 -2.01 14.21
CA VAL A 354 2.65 -2.69 13.60
C VAL A 354 2.43 -4.19 13.53
N ALA A 355 1.88 -4.81 14.58
CA ALA A 355 1.59 -6.25 14.61
C ALA A 355 0.58 -6.66 13.53
N ASP A 356 -0.45 -5.84 13.30
CA ASP A 356 -1.47 -6.09 12.28
C ASP A 356 -0.95 -6.01 10.83
N ASN A 357 0.17 -5.31 10.62
CA ASN A 357 0.73 -5.02 9.29
C ASN A 357 2.20 -5.46 9.17
N GLU A 358 2.66 -6.37 10.04
CA GLU A 358 4.08 -6.62 10.27
C GLU A 358 4.83 -7.02 8.99
N LEU A 359 4.27 -7.92 8.18
CA LEU A 359 4.91 -8.42 6.97
C LEU A 359 5.03 -7.34 5.88
N GLU A 360 3.94 -6.62 5.63
CA GLU A 360 3.88 -5.57 4.62
C GLU A 360 4.72 -4.36 5.03
N LEU A 361 4.75 -4.00 6.32
CA LEU A 361 5.62 -2.95 6.86
C LEU A 361 7.10 -3.33 6.75
N ARG A 362 7.47 -4.57 7.07
CA ARG A 362 8.84 -5.08 6.88
C ARG A 362 9.26 -4.95 5.41
N SER A 363 8.42 -5.46 4.51
CA SER A 363 8.66 -5.39 3.06
C SER A 363 8.80 -3.95 2.59
N ALA A 364 7.88 -3.07 2.96
CA ALA A 364 7.92 -1.65 2.58
C ALA A 364 9.17 -0.93 3.10
N ALA A 365 9.58 -1.21 4.34
CA ALA A 365 10.76 -0.59 4.95
C ALA A 365 12.10 -1.13 4.40
N THR A 366 12.12 -2.32 3.77
CA THR A 366 13.34 -2.90 3.18
C THR A 366 13.39 -2.86 1.65
N HIS A 367 12.31 -2.47 0.97
CA HIS A 367 12.18 -2.58 -0.49
C HIS A 367 13.19 -1.74 -1.29
N SER A 368 13.45 -0.50 -0.86
CA SER A 368 14.43 0.39 -1.48
C SER A 368 15.00 1.36 -0.45
N ALA A 369 16.20 1.88 -0.73
CA ALA A 369 16.87 2.90 0.08
C ALA A 369 16.64 4.32 -0.48
N ASP A 370 15.47 4.57 -1.08
CA ASP A 370 15.09 5.94 -1.43
C ASP A 370 14.73 6.76 -0.16
N ALA A 371 14.74 8.08 -0.28
CA ALA A 371 14.57 8.97 0.87
C ALA A 371 13.25 8.71 1.62
N GLU A 372 12.15 8.43 0.90
CA GLU A 372 10.85 8.19 1.52
C GLU A 372 10.79 6.86 2.27
N ASN A 373 11.34 5.77 1.71
CA ASN A 373 11.39 4.49 2.40
C ASN A 373 12.36 4.51 3.58
N LEU A 374 13.43 5.30 3.53
CA LEU A 374 14.31 5.51 4.68
C LEU A 374 13.57 6.22 5.84
N GLU A 375 12.73 7.22 5.54
CA GLU A 375 11.89 7.85 6.57
C GLU A 375 10.88 6.87 7.18
N LEU A 376 10.28 5.99 6.37
CA LEU A 376 9.41 4.94 6.91
C LEU A 376 10.20 3.97 7.80
N ALA A 377 11.35 3.52 7.32
CA ALA A 377 12.21 2.57 8.00
C ALA A 377 12.73 3.11 9.34
N GLU A 378 13.05 4.41 9.42
CA GLU A 378 13.43 5.10 10.66
C GLU A 378 12.36 4.99 11.74
N VAL A 379 11.09 5.03 11.36
CA VAL A 379 9.97 4.99 12.32
C VAL A 379 9.57 3.56 12.65
N VAL A 380 9.56 2.68 11.65
CA VAL A 380 9.01 1.32 11.78
C VAL A 380 10.05 0.34 12.32
N LEU A 381 11.27 0.32 11.77
CA LEU A 381 12.25 -0.73 12.06
C LEU A 381 12.61 -0.80 13.55
N PRO A 382 12.88 0.30 14.27
CA PRO A 382 13.23 0.23 15.70
C PRO A 382 12.14 -0.43 16.55
N MET A 383 10.89 -0.38 16.11
CA MET A 383 9.75 -0.89 16.88
C MET A 383 9.37 -2.33 16.53
N LEU A 384 9.95 -2.91 15.47
CA LEU A 384 9.71 -4.30 15.11
C LEU A 384 10.18 -5.23 16.22
N THR A 385 9.35 -6.22 16.53
CA THR A 385 9.65 -7.23 17.55
C THR A 385 10.30 -8.45 16.90
N MET A 386 11.51 -8.77 17.35
CA MET A 386 12.31 -9.89 16.86
C MET A 386 12.49 -10.96 17.92
N GLN A 387 12.68 -12.20 17.48
CA GLN A 387 13.10 -13.28 18.38
C GLN A 387 14.58 -13.11 18.72
N THR A 388 14.91 -13.14 20.01
CA THR A 388 16.28 -13.05 20.52
C THR A 388 16.57 -14.17 21.51
N THR A 389 17.83 -14.32 21.92
CA THR A 389 18.24 -15.28 22.96
C THR A 389 17.63 -15.00 24.34
N GLU A 390 17.07 -13.81 24.58
CA GLU A 390 16.32 -13.45 25.80
C GLU A 390 14.79 -13.43 25.60
N GLY A 391 14.31 -13.95 24.47
CA GLY A 391 12.89 -13.92 24.12
C GLY A 391 12.57 -12.85 23.08
N ARG A 392 11.29 -12.48 22.95
CA ARG A 392 10.86 -11.49 21.96
C ARG A 392 11.15 -10.08 22.47
N MET A 393 11.89 -9.29 21.70
CA MET A 393 12.28 -7.92 22.05
C MET A 393 12.12 -6.99 20.85
N ARG A 394 11.82 -5.71 21.09
CA ARG A 394 11.86 -4.69 20.04
C ARG A 394 13.29 -4.37 19.68
N LEU A 395 13.55 -4.03 18.42
CA LEU A 395 14.91 -3.70 17.95
C LEU A 395 15.52 -2.51 18.70
N VAL A 396 14.72 -1.51 19.06
CA VAL A 396 15.14 -0.36 19.87
C VAL A 396 15.61 -0.78 21.26
N ASP A 397 14.97 -1.79 21.88
CA ASP A 397 15.36 -2.29 23.19
C ASP A 397 16.66 -3.11 23.11
N VAL A 398 16.86 -3.85 22.00
CA VAL A 398 18.11 -4.59 21.74
C VAL A 398 19.26 -3.61 21.54
N VAL A 399 19.08 -2.61 20.68
CA VAL A 399 20.07 -1.55 20.41
C VAL A 399 20.39 -0.74 21.67
N GLY A 400 19.38 -0.44 22.48
CA GLY A 400 19.56 0.29 23.74
C GLY A 400 20.43 -0.44 24.76
N ARG A 401 20.48 -1.78 24.69
CA ARG A 401 21.40 -2.60 25.52
C ARG A 401 22.78 -2.74 24.90
N ASN A 402 22.88 -2.85 23.58
CA ASN A 402 24.15 -2.89 22.87
C ASN A 402 24.00 -2.28 21.47
N PRO A 403 24.71 -1.18 21.15
CA PRO A 403 24.65 -0.56 19.84
C PRO A 403 25.24 -1.44 18.72
N ASN A 404 26.06 -2.44 19.06
CA ASN A 404 26.47 -3.48 18.12
C ASN A 404 25.53 -4.69 18.24
N LEU A 405 24.53 -4.75 17.36
CA LEU A 405 23.56 -5.84 17.31
C LEU A 405 24.18 -7.08 16.67
N LEU A 406 24.09 -8.20 17.38
CA LEU A 406 24.52 -9.51 16.91
C LEU A 406 23.34 -10.28 16.32
N TYR A 407 23.53 -10.93 15.18
CA TYR A 407 22.47 -11.73 14.56
C TYR A 407 22.96 -13.07 14.02
N ALA A 408 22.10 -14.08 14.08
CA ALA A 408 22.30 -15.37 13.43
C ALA A 408 21.53 -15.39 12.10
N ALA A 409 22.18 -15.81 11.01
CA ALA A 409 21.59 -15.72 9.66
C ALA A 409 20.62 -16.87 9.34
N SER A 410 20.54 -17.88 10.22
CA SER A 410 19.60 -18.98 10.09
C SER A 410 19.03 -19.37 11.45
N VAL A 411 17.85 -19.99 11.43
CA VAL A 411 17.20 -20.53 12.64
C VAL A 411 18.09 -21.57 13.33
N ASN A 412 18.86 -22.35 12.56
CA ASN A 412 19.76 -23.36 13.10
C ASN A 412 20.95 -22.71 13.81
N GLU A 413 21.62 -21.74 13.19
CA GLU A 413 22.68 -20.96 13.84
C GLU A 413 22.18 -20.31 15.13
N PHE A 414 20.98 -19.71 15.09
CA PHE A 414 20.36 -19.07 16.24
C PHE A 414 20.12 -20.06 17.38
N ARG A 415 19.51 -21.23 17.09
CA ARG A 415 19.25 -22.27 18.09
C ARG A 415 20.55 -22.81 18.71
N THR A 416 21.56 -23.05 17.89
CA THR A 416 22.87 -23.49 18.37
C THR A 416 23.45 -22.46 19.34
N ILE A 417 23.50 -21.18 18.97
CA ILE A 417 23.98 -20.10 19.86
C ILE A 417 23.15 -20.01 21.14
N ALA A 418 21.82 -20.00 21.03
CA ALA A 418 20.92 -19.90 22.17
C ALA A 418 21.11 -21.04 23.18
N SER A 419 21.47 -22.24 22.73
CA SER A 419 21.64 -23.41 23.60
C SER A 419 22.78 -23.27 24.61
N PHE A 420 23.90 -22.65 24.21
CA PHE A 420 25.10 -22.54 25.05
C PHE A 420 25.34 -21.13 25.60
N ASN A 421 24.50 -20.17 25.26
CA ASN A 421 24.66 -18.76 25.65
C ASN A 421 23.54 -18.23 26.57
N PRO A 422 23.06 -18.97 27.60
CA PRO A 422 22.03 -18.45 28.48
C PRO A 422 22.56 -17.28 29.33
N GLY A 423 21.86 -16.14 29.31
CA GLY A 423 22.27 -14.93 30.02
C GLY A 423 23.55 -14.27 29.49
N GLY A 424 24.04 -14.70 28.32
CA GLY A 424 25.18 -14.07 27.66
C GLY A 424 24.76 -12.98 26.68
N ARG A 425 25.52 -12.79 25.59
CA ARG A 425 25.24 -11.71 24.63
C ARG A 425 23.90 -11.93 23.92
N ILE A 426 23.14 -10.87 23.71
CA ILE A 426 21.88 -10.92 22.97
C ILE A 426 22.19 -11.15 21.49
N VAL A 427 21.66 -12.23 20.93
CA VAL A 427 21.71 -12.52 19.49
C VAL A 427 20.30 -12.53 18.95
N VAL A 428 20.08 -11.87 17.82
CA VAL A 428 18.80 -11.80 17.11
C VAL A 428 18.71 -12.95 16.10
N ASN A 429 17.56 -13.62 16.06
CA ASN A 429 17.26 -14.60 15.02
C ASN A 429 16.91 -13.87 13.72
N ALA A 430 17.75 -14.00 12.68
CA ALA A 430 17.49 -13.48 11.34
C ALA A 430 17.26 -14.59 10.31
N GLY A 431 16.78 -15.74 10.76
CA GLY A 431 16.59 -16.92 9.93
C GLY A 431 15.29 -16.97 9.14
N HIS A 432 14.36 -16.02 9.32
CA HIS A 432 13.13 -15.94 8.53
C HIS A 432 13.22 -14.89 7.42
N ALA A 433 12.26 -14.93 6.50
CA ALA A 433 12.21 -14.01 5.36
C ALA A 433 12.17 -12.55 5.83
N LEU A 434 12.93 -11.68 5.15
CA LEU A 434 13.11 -10.25 5.42
C LEU A 434 13.82 -9.90 6.74
N ASP A 435 13.99 -10.83 7.70
CA ASP A 435 14.62 -10.51 8.99
C ASP A 435 16.05 -9.96 8.79
N GLN A 436 16.84 -10.60 7.94
CA GLN A 436 18.20 -10.15 7.67
C GLN A 436 18.23 -8.78 6.99
N GLU A 437 17.31 -8.52 6.04
CA GLU A 437 17.21 -7.22 5.36
C GLU A 437 16.85 -6.11 6.34
N VAL A 438 15.90 -6.36 7.24
CA VAL A 438 15.53 -5.45 8.33
C VAL A 438 16.75 -5.09 9.17
N LEU A 439 17.51 -6.09 9.61
CA LEU A 439 18.70 -5.84 10.43
C LEU A 439 19.76 -5.07 9.64
N LEU A 440 20.04 -5.42 8.39
CA LEU A 440 21.04 -4.73 7.58
C LEU A 440 20.65 -3.28 7.24
N MET A 441 19.36 -2.94 7.29
CA MET A 441 18.87 -1.57 7.12
C MET A 441 19.00 -0.72 8.39
N LEU A 442 19.06 -1.31 9.59
CA LEU A 442 19.13 -0.56 10.85
C LEU A 442 20.26 0.48 10.91
N PRO A 443 21.53 0.19 10.49
CA PRO A 443 22.59 1.18 10.50
C PRO A 443 22.34 2.40 9.59
N GLN A 444 21.46 2.26 8.59
CA GLN A 444 21.09 3.36 7.69
C GLN A 444 20.11 4.33 8.34
N VAL A 445 19.32 3.86 9.31
CA VAL A 445 18.23 4.61 9.91
C VAL A 445 18.44 4.92 11.40
N MET A 446 19.40 4.26 12.05
CA MET A 446 19.78 4.52 13.44
C MET A 446 21.27 4.86 13.53
N SER A 447 21.58 6.11 13.88
CA SER A 447 22.96 6.58 14.01
C SER A 447 23.69 5.84 15.15
N GLY A 448 24.93 5.42 14.89
CA GLY A 448 25.78 4.72 15.87
C GLY A 448 25.48 3.24 16.05
N VAL A 449 24.49 2.68 15.31
CA VAL A 449 24.19 1.25 15.33
C VAL A 449 25.05 0.51 14.32
N THR A 450 25.62 -0.62 14.75
CA THR A 450 26.28 -1.57 13.86
C THR A 450 25.61 -2.93 13.94
N VAL A 451 25.65 -3.68 12.85
CA VAL A 451 25.06 -5.02 12.78
C VAL A 451 26.14 -6.01 12.37
N THR A 452 26.39 -6.99 13.23
CA THR A 452 27.44 -7.99 13.06
C THR A 452 26.83 -9.38 13.07
N ARG A 453 27.18 -10.22 12.09
CA ARG A 453 26.77 -11.62 12.11
C ARG A 453 27.51 -12.36 13.22
N ALA A 454 26.75 -13.04 14.09
CA ALA A 454 27.26 -13.97 15.08
C ALA A 454 27.35 -15.37 14.46
N TYR A 455 28.54 -15.93 14.45
CA TYR A 455 28.78 -17.31 14.06
C TYR A 455 28.86 -18.18 15.31
N PRO A 456 28.20 -19.36 15.35
CA PRO A 456 28.30 -20.27 16.48
C PRO A 456 29.76 -20.56 16.89
N ALA A 457 30.65 -20.78 15.91
CA ALA A 457 32.08 -20.96 16.17
C ALA A 457 32.73 -19.78 16.90
N SER A 458 32.48 -18.54 16.46
CA SER A 458 33.03 -17.32 17.08
C SER A 458 32.46 -17.06 18.47
N GLU A 459 31.18 -17.35 18.68
CA GLU A 459 30.56 -17.22 20.00
C GLU A 459 31.12 -18.24 21.00
N ILE A 460 31.34 -19.50 20.58
CA ILE A 460 32.00 -20.51 21.42
C ILE A 460 33.44 -20.16 21.72
N ALA A 461 34.17 -19.61 20.74
CA ALA A 461 35.54 -19.20 20.92
C ALA A 461 35.74 -18.15 22.01
N GLY A 462 34.76 -17.28 22.21
CA GLY A 462 34.73 -16.30 23.28
C GLY A 462 34.48 -16.89 24.67
N LEU A 463 34.08 -18.16 24.78
CA LEU A 463 33.88 -18.83 26.08
C LEU A 463 35.21 -19.06 26.79
N ALA A 464 35.18 -19.00 28.12
CA ALA A 464 36.34 -19.27 28.94
C ALA A 464 36.85 -20.71 28.74
N GLY A 465 38.17 -20.85 28.72
CA GLY A 465 38.81 -22.15 28.83
C GLY A 465 38.75 -22.66 30.28
N PRO A 466 38.82 -23.99 30.50
CA PRO A 466 38.97 -24.56 31.84
C PRO A 466 40.17 -23.97 32.60
N SER A 467 40.07 -23.92 33.93
CA SER A 467 41.15 -23.43 34.81
C SER A 467 42.48 -24.16 34.58
N ALA A 468 43.61 -23.47 34.79
CA ALA A 468 44.95 -24.02 34.60
C ALA A 468 45.22 -25.30 35.42
N ASP A 469 44.61 -25.43 36.60
CA ASP A 469 44.75 -26.62 37.47
C ASP A 469 44.20 -27.89 36.84
N SER A 470 43.26 -27.77 35.89
CA SER A 470 42.65 -28.88 35.15
C SER A 470 43.32 -29.16 33.80
N ALA A 471 44.39 -28.44 33.44
CA ALA A 471 44.95 -28.48 32.08
C ALA A 471 45.36 -29.90 31.62
N GLY A 472 45.91 -30.72 32.51
CA GLY A 472 46.30 -32.10 32.19
C GLY A 472 45.10 -33.00 31.89
N GLU A 473 44.05 -32.94 32.71
CA GLU A 473 42.82 -33.72 32.52
C GLU A 473 42.08 -33.29 31.23
N VAL A 474 42.03 -31.99 30.98
CA VAL A 474 41.43 -31.41 29.78
C VAL A 474 42.16 -31.86 28.53
N LEU A 475 43.49 -31.75 28.51
CA LEU A 475 44.30 -32.18 27.36
C LEU A 475 44.14 -33.67 27.08
N ALA A 476 44.12 -34.51 28.12
CA ALA A 476 43.89 -35.95 27.98
C ALA A 476 42.49 -36.26 27.41
N LEU A 477 41.45 -35.56 27.88
CA LEU A 477 40.08 -35.69 27.37
C LEU A 477 39.99 -35.29 25.90
N GLU A 478 40.55 -34.13 25.52
CA GLU A 478 40.54 -33.63 24.15
C GLU A 478 41.27 -34.58 23.19
N GLN A 479 42.42 -35.12 23.60
CA GLN A 479 43.19 -36.08 22.79
C GLN A 479 42.44 -37.40 22.60
N ARG A 480 42.01 -38.05 23.69
CA ARG A 480 41.27 -39.33 23.63
C ARG A 480 39.95 -39.16 22.87
N GLY A 481 39.23 -38.07 23.13
CA GLY A 481 37.97 -37.77 22.45
C GLY A 481 38.16 -37.53 20.96
N THR A 482 39.19 -36.79 20.56
CA THR A 482 39.53 -36.58 19.14
C THR A 482 39.92 -37.89 18.46
N GLN A 483 40.63 -38.78 19.16
CA GLN A 483 40.96 -40.11 18.63
C GLN A 483 39.69 -40.96 18.39
N ALA A 484 38.73 -40.92 19.33
CA ALA A 484 37.45 -41.62 19.25
C ALA A 484 36.57 -41.15 18.08
N LEU A 485 36.71 -39.89 17.66
CA LEU A 485 35.95 -39.27 16.56
C LEU A 485 36.78 -39.07 15.28
N SER A 486 37.94 -39.72 15.18
CA SER A 486 38.86 -39.54 14.06
C SER A 486 38.23 -39.96 12.72
N ALA A 487 37.47 -41.06 12.69
CA ALA A 487 36.73 -41.53 11.52
C ALA A 487 35.63 -40.53 11.06
N SER A 488 35.05 -39.79 12.01
CA SER A 488 34.04 -38.75 11.74
C SER A 488 34.67 -37.40 11.37
N GLY A 489 36.00 -37.29 11.37
CA GLY A 489 36.72 -36.05 11.06
C GLY A 489 36.37 -34.91 12.02
N CYS A 490 36.20 -35.22 13.31
CA CYS A 490 35.80 -34.26 14.35
C CYS A 490 36.86 -34.17 15.46
N ARG A 491 37.15 -32.94 15.90
CA ARG A 491 38.04 -32.64 17.03
C ARG A 491 37.25 -32.32 18.28
N VAL A 492 37.66 -32.88 19.42
CA VAL A 492 37.07 -32.57 20.72
C VAL A 492 37.81 -31.39 21.36
N VAL A 493 37.07 -30.41 21.85
CA VAL A 493 37.61 -29.21 22.54
C VAL A 493 36.78 -28.93 23.79
N ALA A 494 37.41 -28.62 24.91
CA ALA A 494 36.73 -28.28 26.15
C ALA A 494 36.58 -26.75 26.33
N ARG A 495 35.40 -26.32 26.77
CA ARG A 495 35.08 -24.95 27.16
C ARG A 495 34.20 -24.92 28.40
N GLN A 496 34.15 -23.79 29.09
CA GLN A 496 33.24 -23.56 30.20
C GLN A 496 32.00 -22.82 29.70
N PHE A 497 30.83 -23.44 29.91
CA PHE A 497 29.56 -22.90 29.45
C PHE A 497 28.87 -22.17 30.61
N PRO A 498 28.06 -21.14 30.35
CA PRO A 498 27.29 -20.46 31.40
C PRO A 498 26.29 -21.37 32.13
N SER A 499 25.78 -22.43 31.47
CA SER A 499 24.94 -23.46 32.09
C SER A 499 25.68 -24.79 32.15
N THR A 500 25.48 -25.54 33.24
CA THR A 500 26.02 -26.89 33.43
C THR A 500 25.17 -27.99 32.79
N ASP A 501 23.97 -27.67 32.29
CA ASP A 501 23.01 -28.68 31.83
C ASP A 501 23.38 -29.26 30.46
N LEU A 502 23.91 -28.41 29.57
CA LEU A 502 24.29 -28.80 28.22
C LEU A 502 25.66 -29.51 28.24
N PRO A 503 25.77 -30.78 27.85
CA PRO A 503 27.03 -31.52 27.91
C PRO A 503 27.99 -31.17 26.76
N ALA A 504 27.48 -30.93 25.56
CA ALA A 504 28.31 -30.62 24.40
C ALA A 504 27.52 -29.91 23.29
N VAL A 505 28.24 -29.20 22.42
CA VAL A 505 27.72 -28.55 21.21
C VAL A 505 28.56 -28.96 20.01
N PHE A 506 27.89 -29.24 18.89
CA PHE A 506 28.54 -29.52 17.62
C PHE A 506 28.70 -28.25 16.80
N ILE A 507 29.91 -28.03 16.27
CA ILE A 507 30.25 -26.95 15.35
C ILE A 507 30.76 -27.56 14.04
N GLY A 508 30.07 -27.23 12.94
CA GLY A 508 30.39 -27.74 11.60
C GLY A 508 31.59 -27.06 10.94
N ARG A 509 31.99 -27.58 9.78
CA ARG A 509 33.08 -27.05 8.94
C ARG A 509 32.69 -25.71 8.30
N GLY A 510 33.68 -24.86 8.01
CA GLY A 510 33.49 -23.66 7.18
C GLY A 510 32.86 -22.44 7.87
N GLN A 511 32.75 -22.43 9.20
CA GLN A 511 32.38 -21.23 9.98
C GLN A 511 33.66 -20.44 10.30
N ILE A 512 33.93 -19.34 9.59
CA ILE A 512 35.25 -18.65 9.62
C ILE A 512 35.25 -17.39 10.50
N ASP A 513 36.15 -17.36 11.48
CA ASP A 513 36.95 -16.18 11.86
C ASP A 513 38.39 -16.67 12.16
N MET A 514 39.42 -16.00 11.60
CA MET A 514 40.84 -16.39 11.72
C MET A 514 41.38 -16.34 13.16
N THR A 515 40.66 -15.69 14.07
CA THR A 515 41.05 -15.56 15.50
C THR A 515 40.34 -16.56 16.42
N SER A 516 39.46 -17.40 15.88
CA SER A 516 38.59 -18.32 16.61
C SER A 516 39.24 -19.70 16.79
N PRO A 517 39.30 -20.31 17.99
CA PRO A 517 39.56 -21.74 18.18
C PRO A 517 38.55 -22.58 17.38
N GLY A 518 38.94 -22.93 16.16
CA GLY A 518 38.04 -23.42 15.10
C GLY A 518 38.58 -23.19 13.68
N TYR A 519 39.66 -22.45 13.51
CA TYR A 519 40.33 -22.30 12.21
C TYR A 519 40.77 -23.65 11.61
N GLY A 520 40.14 -24.06 10.50
CA GLY A 520 40.48 -25.26 9.73
C GLY A 520 39.27 -25.99 9.11
N ASP A 521 39.54 -27.08 8.39
CA ASP A 521 38.55 -27.90 7.68
C ASP A 521 37.89 -29.00 8.55
N LEU A 522 38.06 -28.95 9.88
CA LEU A 522 37.56 -29.97 10.81
C LEU A 522 36.33 -29.48 11.55
N ALA A 523 35.40 -30.40 11.83
CA ALA A 523 34.27 -30.12 12.72
C ALA A 523 34.72 -30.23 14.19
N HIS A 524 34.01 -29.57 15.11
CA HIS A 524 34.34 -29.59 16.53
C HIS A 524 33.17 -30.11 17.36
N LEU A 525 33.48 -31.02 18.28
CA LEU A 525 32.62 -31.34 19.41
C LEU A 525 33.14 -30.55 20.60
N VAL A 526 32.41 -29.51 20.96
CA VAL A 526 32.78 -28.63 22.06
C VAL A 526 32.10 -29.14 23.32
N VAL A 527 32.88 -29.74 24.22
CA VAL A 527 32.36 -30.31 25.47
C VAL A 527 32.37 -29.26 26.58
N ASN A 528 31.30 -29.25 27.37
CA ASN A 528 31.17 -28.38 28.52
C ASN A 528 31.92 -28.98 29.71
N TRP A 529 33.06 -28.39 30.07
CA TRP A 529 33.92 -28.89 31.13
C TRP A 529 33.22 -28.98 32.49
N ASP A 530 32.30 -28.07 32.76
CA ASP A 530 31.59 -28.01 34.05
C ASP A 530 30.38 -28.96 34.10
N ASN A 531 30.05 -29.63 32.99
CA ASN A 531 28.98 -30.62 32.96
C ASN A 531 29.39 -31.93 33.66
N ARG A 532 28.50 -32.46 34.52
CA ARG A 532 28.74 -33.67 35.30
C ARG A 532 29.11 -34.91 34.47
N ALA A 533 28.52 -35.08 33.29
CA ALA A 533 28.77 -36.23 32.44
C ALA A 533 30.15 -36.10 31.78
N VAL A 534 30.52 -34.90 31.32
CA VAL A 534 31.85 -34.61 30.77
C VAL A 534 32.94 -34.83 31.83
N ARG A 535 32.72 -34.37 33.07
CA ARG A 535 33.63 -34.66 34.19
C ARG A 535 33.74 -36.16 34.47
N ALA A 536 32.64 -36.92 34.34
CA ALA A 536 32.67 -38.36 34.55
C ALA A 536 33.50 -39.10 33.49
N LEU A 537 33.51 -38.63 32.23
CA LEU A 537 34.32 -39.24 31.16
C LEU A 537 35.82 -39.27 31.48
N THR A 538 36.32 -38.28 32.22
CA THR A 538 37.73 -38.24 32.64
C THR A 538 38.13 -39.40 33.55
N ARG A 539 37.15 -40.05 34.20
CA ARG A 539 37.35 -41.21 35.08
C ARG A 539 37.23 -42.55 34.35
N THR A 540 36.77 -42.56 33.10
CA THR A 540 36.58 -43.78 32.32
C THR A 540 37.93 -44.24 31.75
N THR A 541 38.45 -45.34 32.31
CA THR A 541 39.74 -45.93 31.92
C THR A 541 39.62 -46.92 30.76
N ASP A 542 38.45 -47.52 30.56
CA ASP A 542 38.19 -48.42 29.43
C ASP A 542 38.03 -47.60 28.13
N ASP A 543 38.88 -47.87 27.15
CA ASP A 543 38.94 -47.11 25.90
C ASP A 543 37.74 -47.38 24.98
N LEU A 544 37.17 -48.59 25.00
CA LEU A 544 35.98 -48.91 24.21
C LEU A 544 34.76 -48.19 24.79
N VAL A 545 34.56 -48.29 26.11
CA VAL A 545 33.48 -47.58 26.81
C VAL A 545 33.61 -46.06 26.61
N PHE A 546 34.82 -45.51 26.77
CA PHE A 546 35.07 -44.09 26.56
C PHE A 546 34.73 -43.67 25.12
N SER A 547 35.18 -44.44 24.12
CA SER A 547 34.93 -44.16 22.71
C SER A 547 33.43 -44.12 22.39
N ARG A 548 32.65 -45.10 22.86
CA ARG A 548 31.19 -45.15 22.64
C ARG A 548 30.45 -44.00 23.32
N LEU A 549 30.86 -43.63 24.53
CA LEU A 549 30.28 -42.48 25.24
C LEU A 549 30.55 -41.15 24.51
N VAL A 550 31.75 -40.98 23.96
CA VAL A 550 32.09 -39.78 23.16
C VAL A 550 31.31 -39.76 21.83
N GLN A 551 31.15 -40.90 21.16
CA GLN A 551 30.33 -41.02 19.95
C GLN A 551 28.85 -40.70 20.22
N LEU A 552 28.32 -41.12 21.37
CA LEU A 552 26.98 -40.75 21.81
C LEU A 552 26.82 -39.24 22.01
N LEU A 553 27.74 -38.61 22.73
CA LEU A 553 27.73 -37.16 22.90
C LEU A 553 27.85 -36.43 21.57
N PHE A 554 28.68 -36.94 20.65
CA PHE A 554 28.82 -36.39 19.31
C PHE A 554 27.51 -36.44 18.53
N VAL A 555 26.85 -37.60 18.46
CA VAL A 555 25.58 -37.73 17.73
C VAL A 555 24.49 -36.89 18.38
N GLN A 556 24.37 -36.91 19.72
CA GLN A 556 23.41 -36.07 20.43
C GLN A 556 23.60 -34.59 20.12
N ALA A 557 24.85 -34.11 20.12
CA ALA A 557 25.16 -32.72 19.79
C ALA A 557 24.83 -32.38 18.33
N ARG A 558 25.09 -33.30 17.39
CA ARG A 558 24.70 -33.13 15.97
C ARG A 558 23.20 -33.09 15.76
N MET A 559 22.46 -33.97 16.42
CA MET A 559 20.99 -33.97 16.37
C MET A 559 20.42 -32.67 16.96
N ALA A 560 20.96 -32.19 18.08
CA ALA A 560 20.55 -30.92 18.67
C ALA A 560 20.83 -29.73 17.74
N ALA A 561 21.94 -29.78 16.99
CA ALA A 561 22.28 -28.81 15.95
C ALA A 561 21.51 -29.01 14.62
N GLN A 562 20.65 -30.03 14.52
CA GLN A 562 19.95 -30.43 13.29
C GLN A 562 20.90 -30.63 12.10
N CYS A 563 22.06 -31.21 12.39
CA CYS A 563 23.12 -31.55 11.45
C CYS A 563 23.34 -33.07 11.34
N ASP A 564 22.38 -33.88 11.79
CA ASP A 564 22.41 -35.34 11.73
C ASP A 564 22.05 -35.87 10.34
N GLY A 565 22.65 -37.00 9.98
CA GLY A 565 22.35 -37.78 8.78
C GLY A 565 22.00 -39.22 9.11
N PRO A 566 21.70 -40.05 8.08
CA PRO A 566 21.39 -41.47 8.28
C PRO A 566 22.48 -42.24 9.02
N GLU A 567 23.74 -41.89 8.77
CA GLU A 567 24.92 -42.49 9.41
C GLU A 567 24.97 -42.22 10.92
N ASP A 568 24.49 -41.07 11.38
CA ASP A 568 24.46 -40.73 12.81
C ASP A 568 23.45 -41.60 13.56
N ARG A 569 22.34 -41.99 12.92
CA ARG A 569 21.36 -42.90 13.54
C ARG A 569 21.94 -44.30 13.74
N VAL A 570 22.72 -44.78 12.76
CA VAL A 570 23.43 -46.06 12.87
C VAL A 570 24.46 -45.98 13.99
N LEU A 571 25.29 -44.93 14.00
CA LEU A 571 26.29 -44.70 15.05
C LEU A 571 25.66 -44.57 16.44
N LEU A 572 24.50 -43.93 16.55
CA LEU A 572 23.74 -43.83 17.80
C LEU A 572 23.26 -45.20 18.27
N SER A 573 22.64 -45.99 17.39
CA SER A 573 22.15 -47.32 17.71
C SER A 573 23.29 -48.24 18.12
N GLU A 574 24.37 -48.30 17.35
CA GLU A 574 25.57 -49.10 17.66
C GLU A 574 26.18 -48.69 19.01
N ALA A 575 26.37 -47.38 19.25
CA ALA A 575 26.94 -46.92 20.51
C ALA A 575 26.02 -47.19 21.72
N LEU A 576 24.69 -47.13 21.56
CA LEU A 576 23.74 -47.49 22.61
C LEU A 576 23.76 -48.99 22.90
N ASP A 577 23.71 -49.82 21.85
CA ASP A 577 23.72 -51.27 21.97
C ASP A 577 25.02 -51.74 22.65
N ASP A 578 26.17 -51.20 22.22
CA ASP A 578 27.47 -51.51 22.80
C ASP A 578 27.54 -51.14 24.29
N ILE A 579 27.00 -49.98 24.68
CA ILE A 579 26.97 -49.57 26.09
C ILE A 579 26.04 -50.45 26.92
N ILE A 580 24.90 -50.87 26.37
CA ILE A 580 23.99 -51.79 27.06
C ILE A 580 24.67 -53.13 27.29
N LEU A 581 25.36 -53.67 26.27
CA LEU A 581 26.10 -54.93 26.37
C LEU A 581 27.25 -54.84 27.39
N LEU A 582 28.03 -53.76 27.34
CA LEU A 582 29.13 -53.52 28.28
C LEU A 582 28.61 -53.35 29.72
N ALA A 583 27.49 -52.65 29.91
CA ALA A 583 26.84 -52.50 31.22
C ALA A 583 26.23 -53.82 31.74
N ALA A 584 25.84 -54.74 30.85
CA ALA A 584 25.36 -56.07 31.18
C ALA A 584 26.50 -57.08 31.47
N GLY A 585 27.77 -56.66 31.34
CA GLY A 585 28.94 -57.49 31.63
C GLY A 585 29.42 -58.36 30.46
N VAL A 586 29.03 -58.03 29.22
CA VAL A 586 29.56 -58.67 28.01
C VAL A 586 30.97 -58.17 27.73
N ASP A 587 31.88 -59.09 27.40
CA ASP A 587 33.30 -58.79 27.24
C ASP A 587 33.55 -57.90 26.00
N GLY A 588 34.43 -56.90 26.11
CA GLY A 588 34.61 -55.86 25.08
C GLY A 588 35.03 -56.40 23.70
N THR A 589 35.60 -57.61 23.65
CA THR A 589 35.97 -58.30 22.41
C THR A 589 34.78 -58.88 21.65
N GLU A 590 33.63 -59.09 22.31
CA GLU A 590 32.39 -59.60 21.68
C GLU A 590 31.47 -58.48 21.18
N VAL A 591 31.73 -57.24 21.61
CA VAL A 591 30.91 -56.05 21.33
C VAL A 591 31.26 -55.42 19.98
N THR A 592 32.54 -55.39 19.61
CA THR A 592 32.98 -54.92 18.27
C THR A 592 32.71 -55.97 17.20
N ARG A 593 31.51 -55.99 16.62
CA ARG A 593 31.19 -56.71 15.38
C ARG A 593 30.76 -55.77 14.27
#